data_AF-A0A2W5TRM1-F1
#
_entry.id   AF-A0A2W5TRM1-F1
#
_cell.length_a   1.000
_cell.length_b   1.000
_cell.length_c   1.000
_cell.angle_alpha   90.00
_cell.angle_beta   90.00
_cell.angle_gamma   90.00
#
_symmetry.space_group_name_H-M   'P 1'
#
loop_
_entity.id
_entity.type
_entity.pdbx_description
1 polymer ?
#
loop_
_entity_poly.entity_id
_entity_poly.type
_entity_poly.pdbx_seq_one_letter_code
_entity_poly.pdbx_strand_id
1 'polypeptide(L)'
;MIAQLSLAILLTQTGYVRSRVDSDDPMSQCLWWPENTAIVLHQNNAGNPENNGTEFAAFGKAVTAWQTQLNSCSSLTIADGTRTDSRQTGLFDDQDNQNVILFRQTKCTDSVAPTDACWKEENDDCGTKYDCWQHQAAAIAITTTSYNPKTGRILDSDIEFNTPSFVFTTVDSPPCPSVELVSQSCVASDIQNTATHELGHLLGLSHIGQAMSTMAPSAKLGETSKRLLDSGTARFVCEVYPAGKPSRTCVLKTVEPTLGKSSGCSSAPVAFVGLALATLLRRRRRT
;
A
#
# COMPACT_ATOMS: atom_id res chain seq x y z
N MET A 1 32.62 22.34 38.12
CA MET A 1 32.09 21.11 37.49
C MET A 1 30.67 21.39 37.08
N ILE A 2 30.42 21.62 35.80
CA ILE A 2 29.07 21.79 35.24
C ILE A 2 28.90 20.64 34.26
N ALA A 3 28.00 19.71 34.58
CA ALA A 3 27.69 18.56 33.75
C ALA A 3 26.97 19.05 32.48
N GLN A 4 27.58 18.81 31.31
CA GLN A 4 26.89 18.92 30.04
C GLN A 4 25.92 17.74 29.92
N LEU A 5 24.63 18.03 30.02
CA LEU A 5 23.58 17.11 29.62
C LEU A 5 23.50 17.19 28.08
N SER A 6 24.25 16.33 27.40
CA SER A 6 24.11 16.10 25.97
C SER A 6 22.74 15.45 25.75
N LEU A 7 21.75 16.26 25.38
CA LEU A 7 20.46 15.78 24.91
C LEU A 7 20.69 15.12 23.55
N ALA A 8 21.02 13.84 23.56
CA ALA A 8 21.00 13.00 22.37
C ALA A 8 19.56 12.98 21.87
N ILE A 9 19.29 13.75 20.83
CA ILE A 9 18.10 13.56 19.99
C ILE A 9 18.27 12.17 19.39
N LEU A 10 17.70 11.15 20.05
CA LEU A 10 17.42 9.87 19.42
C LEU A 10 16.36 10.13 18.35
N LEU A 11 16.80 10.58 17.18
CA LEU A 11 16.09 10.31 15.94
C LEU A 11 16.17 8.80 15.74
N THR A 12 15.31 8.05 16.41
CA THR A 12 15.01 6.67 16.00
C THR A 12 14.25 6.77 14.67
N GLN A 13 14.95 7.06 13.57
CA GLN A 13 14.44 6.65 12.28
C GLN A 13 14.34 5.13 12.36
N THR A 14 13.13 4.62 12.35
CA THR A 14 12.79 3.20 12.45
C THR A 14 13.39 2.36 11.32
N GLY A 15 14.10 2.98 10.37
CA GLY A 15 14.66 2.35 9.18
C GLY A 15 13.60 2.00 8.13
N TYR A 16 12.33 2.22 8.43
CA TYR A 16 11.19 1.96 7.55
C TYR A 16 10.12 3.05 7.70
N VAL A 17 9.29 3.20 6.66
CA VAL A 17 8.09 4.05 6.63
C VAL A 17 6.88 3.14 6.41
N ARG A 18 5.75 3.45 7.06
CA ARG A 18 4.51 2.67 6.90
C ARG A 18 3.55 3.35 5.96
N SER A 19 2.87 2.56 5.13
CA SER A 19 1.74 3.00 4.33
C SER A 19 0.58 3.41 5.23
N ARG A 20 -0.24 4.32 4.73
CA ARG A 20 -1.27 5.03 5.48
C ARG A 20 -2.57 5.08 4.68
N VAL A 21 -3.68 5.19 5.39
CA VAL A 21 -5.01 5.43 4.80
C VAL A 21 -5.02 6.72 3.98
N ASP A 22 -4.37 7.77 4.49
CA ASP A 22 -4.14 9.01 3.77
C ASP A 22 -2.63 9.25 3.78
N SER A 23 -2.00 9.22 2.61
CA SER A 23 -0.56 9.37 2.48
C SER A 23 -0.06 10.76 2.85
N ASP A 24 -0.94 11.77 2.77
CA ASP A 24 -0.60 13.17 3.03
C ASP A 24 -0.87 13.56 4.48
N ASP A 25 -1.69 12.79 5.21
CA ASP A 25 -1.94 12.97 6.63
C ASP A 25 -1.03 12.08 7.51
N PRO A 26 0.01 12.65 8.16
CA PRO A 26 0.88 11.90 9.07
C PRO A 26 0.17 11.40 10.34
N MET A 27 -1.07 11.84 10.58
CA MET A 27 -1.91 11.39 11.69
C MET A 27 -2.94 10.33 11.28
N SER A 28 -3.00 9.95 10.01
CA SER A 28 -3.89 8.89 9.56
C SER A 28 -3.45 7.52 10.09
N GLN A 29 -4.37 6.55 10.11
CA GLN A 29 -4.03 5.18 10.48
C GLN A 29 -3.04 4.60 9.47
N CYS A 30 -2.07 3.83 9.96
CA CYS A 30 -1.19 3.05 9.11
C CYS A 30 -1.89 1.78 8.64
N LEU A 31 -1.52 1.26 7.48
CA LEU A 31 -2.02 0.01 6.93
C LEU A 31 -1.39 -1.19 7.67
N TRP A 32 -2.20 -2.23 7.94
CA TRP A 32 -1.76 -3.41 8.67
C TRP A 32 -2.63 -4.65 8.40
N TRP A 33 -2.00 -5.83 8.44
CA TRP A 33 -2.70 -7.11 8.53
C TRP A 33 -2.99 -7.50 9.99
N PRO A 34 -4.15 -8.13 10.28
CA PRO A 34 -4.42 -8.71 11.61
C PRO A 34 -3.37 -9.73 12.03
N GLU A 35 -3.08 -9.82 13.33
CA GLU A 35 -2.13 -10.80 13.85
C GLU A 35 -2.55 -12.23 13.50
N ASN A 36 -1.58 -13.12 13.30
CA ASN A 36 -1.81 -14.51 12.88
C ASN A 36 -2.49 -14.67 11.50
N THR A 37 -2.53 -13.62 10.67
CA THR A 37 -2.97 -13.75 9.27
C THR A 37 -1.96 -14.62 8.51
N ALA A 38 -2.47 -15.66 7.86
CA ALA A 38 -1.75 -16.44 6.87
C ALA A 38 -2.02 -15.85 5.49
N ILE A 39 -1.08 -15.05 4.99
CA ILE A 39 -1.16 -14.43 3.67
C ILE A 39 -0.79 -15.48 2.64
N VAL A 40 -1.71 -15.73 1.71
CA VAL A 40 -1.47 -16.63 0.58
C VAL A 40 -1.43 -15.79 -0.68
N LEU A 41 -0.32 -15.88 -1.41
CA LEU A 41 -0.13 -15.24 -2.70
C LEU A 41 -0.33 -16.25 -3.82
N HIS A 42 -1.14 -15.87 -4.80
CA HIS A 42 -1.48 -16.70 -5.94
C HIS A 42 -0.81 -16.14 -7.19
N GLN A 43 0.21 -16.85 -7.68
CA GLN A 43 0.84 -16.48 -8.95
C GLN A 43 -0.12 -16.78 -10.10
N ASN A 44 -0.36 -15.80 -10.97
CA ASN A 44 -1.26 -16.00 -12.10
C ASN A 44 -0.63 -16.95 -13.15
N ASN A 45 -1.43 -17.90 -13.67
CA ASN A 45 -0.96 -18.93 -14.61
C ASN A 45 -0.44 -18.39 -15.95
N ALA A 46 -0.88 -17.20 -16.39
CA ALA A 46 -0.43 -16.64 -17.66
C ALA A 46 1.06 -16.26 -17.65
N GLY A 47 1.61 -15.93 -16.46
CA GLY A 47 3.01 -15.59 -16.28
C GLY A 47 3.48 -14.46 -17.20
N ASN A 48 4.77 -14.48 -17.54
CA ASN A 48 5.34 -13.64 -18.58
C ASN A 48 5.92 -14.54 -19.70
N PRO A 49 5.35 -14.52 -20.93
CA PRO A 49 5.82 -15.37 -22.02
C PRO A 49 7.32 -15.27 -22.30
N GLU A 50 7.94 -14.11 -22.10
CA GLU A 50 9.38 -13.93 -22.33
C GLU A 50 10.26 -14.71 -21.34
N ASN A 51 9.75 -15.00 -20.14
CA ASN A 51 10.49 -15.67 -19.08
C ASN A 51 10.31 -17.20 -19.08
N ASN A 52 9.41 -17.74 -19.91
CA ASN A 52 9.17 -19.18 -20.07
C ASN A 52 8.94 -19.92 -18.74
N GLY A 53 8.25 -19.30 -17.78
CA GLY A 53 7.91 -19.89 -16.47
C GLY A 53 8.98 -19.77 -15.39
N THR A 54 10.16 -19.19 -15.69
CA THR A 54 11.21 -18.96 -14.68
C THR A 54 10.81 -17.92 -13.63
N GLU A 55 9.88 -17.02 -13.97
CA GLU A 55 9.33 -15.99 -13.10
C GLU A 55 8.69 -16.57 -11.83
N PHE A 56 8.08 -17.76 -11.92
CA PHE A 56 7.42 -18.39 -10.78
C PHE A 56 8.40 -18.76 -9.66
N ALA A 57 9.59 -19.22 -10.06
CA ALA A 57 10.66 -19.49 -9.09
C ALA A 57 11.24 -18.19 -8.52
N ALA A 58 11.32 -17.11 -9.31
CA ALA A 58 11.77 -15.80 -8.85
C ALA A 58 10.80 -15.19 -7.82
N PHE A 59 9.49 -15.30 -8.05
CA PHE A 59 8.47 -14.93 -7.07
C PHE A 59 8.59 -15.76 -5.78
N GLY A 60 8.74 -17.07 -5.89
CA GLY A 60 8.92 -17.93 -4.72
C GLY A 60 10.17 -17.61 -3.90
N LYS A 61 11.26 -17.15 -4.53
CA LYS A 61 12.44 -16.64 -3.82
C LYS A 61 12.13 -15.34 -3.05
N ALA A 62 11.32 -14.43 -3.60
CA ALA A 62 10.90 -13.21 -2.92
C ALA A 62 9.99 -13.52 -1.72
N VAL A 63 9.00 -14.41 -1.89
CA VAL A 63 8.15 -14.92 -0.80
C VAL A 63 8.99 -15.58 0.28
N THR A 64 9.98 -16.40 -0.10
CA THR A 64 10.90 -17.04 0.84
C THR A 64 11.69 -16.02 1.65
N ALA A 65 12.23 -14.97 1.01
CA ALA A 65 13.00 -13.93 1.70
C ALA A 65 12.17 -13.26 2.82
N TRP A 66 10.91 -12.92 2.52
CA TRP A 66 9.98 -12.38 3.51
C TRP A 66 9.58 -13.40 4.56
N GLN A 67 9.24 -14.63 4.17
CA GLN A 67 8.82 -15.68 5.11
C GLN A 67 9.93 -16.07 6.08
N THR A 68 11.19 -16.09 5.64
CA THR A 68 12.35 -16.27 6.52
C THR A 68 12.40 -15.18 7.60
N GLN A 69 12.18 -13.92 7.22
CA GLN A 69 12.17 -12.82 8.19
C GLN A 69 10.96 -12.89 9.13
N LEU A 70 9.77 -13.18 8.59
CA LEU A 70 8.54 -13.33 9.38
C LEU A 70 8.67 -14.44 10.42
N ASN A 71 9.18 -15.62 10.05
CA ASN A 71 9.41 -16.74 10.96
C ASN A 71 10.31 -16.41 12.16
N SER A 72 11.16 -15.39 12.06
CA SER A 72 12.09 -15.03 13.14
C SER A 72 11.42 -14.29 14.30
N CYS A 73 10.32 -13.57 14.06
CA CYS A 73 9.79 -12.61 15.02
C CYS A 73 8.31 -12.19 14.85
N SER A 74 7.68 -12.54 13.72
CA SER A 74 6.36 -12.06 13.34
C SER A 74 5.25 -13.05 13.70
N SER A 75 4.02 -12.55 13.88
CA SER A 75 2.80 -13.35 13.96
C SER A 75 2.22 -13.69 12.59
N LEU A 76 2.62 -12.98 11.53
CA LEU A 76 2.15 -13.26 10.17
C LEU A 76 2.95 -14.39 9.53
N THR A 77 2.32 -15.06 8.57
CA THR A 77 3.01 -15.90 7.59
C THR A 77 2.64 -15.46 6.18
N ILE A 78 3.53 -15.72 5.24
CA ILE A 78 3.34 -15.55 3.81
C ILE A 78 3.81 -16.81 3.08
N ALA A 79 3.03 -17.28 2.13
CA ALA A 79 3.37 -18.44 1.32
C ALA A 79 2.79 -18.32 -0.09
N ASP A 80 3.41 -19.00 -1.05
CA ASP A 80 2.80 -19.25 -2.35
C ASP A 80 1.65 -20.25 -2.18
N GLY A 81 0.47 -19.89 -2.68
CA GLY A 81 -0.65 -20.79 -2.87
C GLY A 81 -0.58 -21.54 -4.19
N THR A 82 -1.66 -22.26 -4.51
CA THR A 82 -1.86 -22.78 -5.87
C THR A 82 -1.96 -21.63 -6.85
N ARG A 83 -1.34 -21.75 -8.02
CA ARG A 83 -1.50 -20.75 -9.09
C ARG A 83 -2.97 -20.59 -9.47
N THR A 84 -3.32 -19.40 -9.93
CA THR A 84 -4.71 -19.00 -10.23
C THR A 84 -4.82 -18.51 -11.68
N ASP A 85 -6.01 -18.65 -12.26
CA ASP A 85 -6.34 -18.00 -13.53
C ASP A 85 -6.91 -16.59 -13.32
N SER A 86 -7.16 -16.18 -12.06
CA SER A 86 -7.67 -14.85 -11.76
C SER A 86 -6.74 -13.76 -12.28
N ARG A 87 -7.35 -12.78 -12.97
CA ARG A 87 -6.72 -11.55 -13.46
C ARG A 87 -7.24 -10.31 -12.73
N GLN A 88 -8.03 -10.53 -11.67
CA GLN A 88 -8.65 -9.47 -10.88
C GLN A 88 -7.63 -8.95 -9.87
N THR A 89 -7.58 -7.63 -9.77
CA THR A 89 -6.88 -6.92 -8.69
C THR A 89 -7.85 -5.96 -8.01
N GLY A 90 -7.76 -5.87 -6.69
CA GLY A 90 -8.69 -5.16 -5.82
C GLY A 90 -9.69 -6.08 -5.12
N LEU A 91 -10.48 -5.48 -4.23
CA LEU A 91 -11.50 -6.15 -3.45
C LEU A 91 -12.89 -6.00 -4.10
N PHE A 92 -13.50 -7.13 -4.45
CA PHE A 92 -14.84 -7.20 -5.04
C PHE A 92 -15.84 -7.88 -4.11
N ASP A 93 -17.03 -7.28 -3.97
CA ASP A 93 -18.13 -7.92 -3.25
C ASP A 93 -18.58 -9.20 -3.99
N ASP A 94 -18.96 -10.22 -3.22
CA ASP A 94 -19.47 -11.51 -3.71
C ASP A 94 -18.54 -12.31 -4.65
N GLN A 95 -17.24 -12.03 -4.63
CA GLN A 95 -16.22 -12.79 -5.36
C GLN A 95 -15.19 -13.45 -4.43
N ASP A 96 -14.52 -14.49 -4.92
CA ASP A 96 -13.39 -15.12 -4.24
C ASP A 96 -12.14 -14.26 -4.44
N ASN A 97 -11.95 -13.30 -3.53
CA ASN A 97 -10.79 -12.40 -3.56
C ASN A 97 -9.53 -13.17 -3.14
N GLN A 98 -8.46 -12.98 -3.91
CA GLN A 98 -7.18 -13.64 -3.74
C GLN A 98 -6.11 -12.57 -3.87
N ASN A 99 -5.06 -12.61 -3.04
CA ASN A 99 -3.88 -11.79 -3.30
C ASN A 99 -3.16 -12.38 -4.53
N VAL A 100 -3.30 -11.74 -5.69
CA VAL A 100 -2.72 -12.21 -6.95
C VAL A 100 -1.43 -11.48 -7.25
N ILE A 101 -0.45 -12.20 -7.81
CA ILE A 101 0.72 -11.61 -8.46
C ILE A 101 0.70 -11.94 -9.95
N LEU A 102 0.70 -10.92 -10.80
CA LEU A 102 0.49 -11.07 -12.25
C LEU A 102 1.30 -10.07 -13.08
N PHE A 103 1.46 -10.39 -14.37
CA PHE A 103 1.99 -9.48 -15.38
C PHE A 103 0.86 -8.94 -16.25
N ARG A 104 0.75 -7.63 -16.41
CA ARG A 104 -0.12 -7.01 -17.44
C ARG A 104 0.68 -6.89 -18.73
N GLN A 105 0.09 -7.29 -19.86
CA GLN A 105 0.82 -7.43 -21.14
C GLN A 105 0.58 -6.28 -22.13
N THR A 106 -0.43 -5.44 -21.89
CA THR A 106 -0.77 -4.30 -22.76
C THR A 106 -1.05 -3.07 -21.90
N LYS A 107 -0.93 -1.86 -22.45
CA LYS A 107 -1.33 -0.62 -21.75
C LYS A 107 -2.81 -0.38 -21.95
N CYS A 108 -3.50 0.09 -20.92
CA CYS A 108 -4.92 0.42 -21.05
C CYS A 108 -5.15 1.57 -22.04
N THR A 109 -4.21 2.51 -22.18
CA THR A 109 -4.28 3.59 -23.18
C THR A 109 -4.27 3.11 -24.63
N ASP A 110 -3.76 1.90 -24.89
CA ASP A 110 -3.63 1.35 -26.23
C ASP A 110 -4.87 0.52 -26.63
N SER A 111 -5.62 0.05 -25.62
CA SER A 111 -6.69 -0.96 -25.79
C SER A 111 -8.07 -0.50 -25.33
N VAL A 112 -8.15 0.57 -24.53
CA VAL A 112 -9.40 1.03 -23.90
C VAL A 112 -9.78 2.41 -24.41
N ALA A 113 -11.05 2.59 -24.78
CA ALA A 113 -11.55 3.88 -25.24
C ALA A 113 -11.42 4.93 -24.11
N PRO A 114 -10.96 6.17 -24.40
CA PRO A 114 -10.85 7.23 -23.39
C PRO A 114 -12.18 7.62 -22.74
N THR A 115 -13.31 7.26 -23.36
CA THR A 115 -14.67 7.50 -22.85
C THR A 115 -15.22 6.35 -22.02
N ASP A 116 -14.47 5.26 -21.84
CA ASP A 116 -14.96 4.12 -21.05
C ASP A 116 -15.15 4.52 -19.58
N ALA A 117 -16.17 3.95 -18.95
CA ALA A 117 -16.50 4.27 -17.56
C ALA A 117 -15.44 3.78 -16.56
N CYS A 118 -14.58 2.84 -16.94
CA CYS A 118 -13.53 2.32 -16.07
C CYS A 118 -12.50 3.39 -15.67
N TRP A 119 -12.35 4.46 -16.45
CA TRP A 119 -11.42 5.56 -16.17
C TRP A 119 -11.92 6.53 -15.09
N LYS A 120 -13.17 6.39 -14.65
CA LYS A 120 -13.72 7.26 -13.60
C LYS A 120 -13.18 6.81 -12.25
N GLU A 121 -12.79 7.74 -11.39
CA GLU A 121 -12.28 7.47 -10.03
C GLU A 121 -13.19 6.55 -9.19
N GLU A 122 -14.50 6.59 -9.42
CA GLU A 122 -15.48 5.73 -8.74
C GLU A 122 -15.34 4.24 -9.10
N ASN A 123 -14.76 3.93 -10.27
CA ASN A 123 -14.53 2.57 -10.75
C ASN A 123 -13.03 2.24 -10.74
N ASP A 124 -12.21 3.09 -11.35
CA ASP A 124 -10.74 2.99 -11.54
C ASP A 124 -10.25 1.54 -11.77
N ASP A 125 -10.98 0.79 -12.61
CA ASP A 125 -10.89 -0.67 -12.73
C ASP A 125 -10.49 -1.12 -14.14
N CYS A 126 -10.01 -0.22 -15.01
CA CYS A 126 -9.66 -0.55 -16.39
C CYS A 126 -8.70 -1.74 -16.49
N GLY A 127 -7.74 -1.82 -15.58
CA GLY A 127 -6.72 -2.88 -15.55
C GLY A 127 -7.33 -4.25 -15.29
N THR A 128 -8.25 -4.35 -14.33
CA THR A 128 -9.00 -5.59 -14.09
C THR A 128 -9.99 -5.89 -15.22
N LYS A 129 -10.74 -4.89 -15.69
CA LYS A 129 -11.80 -5.05 -16.70
C LYS A 129 -11.27 -5.44 -18.07
N TYR A 130 -10.13 -4.89 -18.49
CA TYR A 130 -9.55 -5.07 -19.82
C TYR A 130 -8.22 -5.80 -19.83
N ASP A 131 -7.78 -6.31 -18.68
CA ASP A 131 -6.50 -7.00 -18.50
C ASP A 131 -5.29 -6.22 -19.04
N CYS A 132 -5.15 -4.99 -18.56
CA CYS A 132 -4.15 -4.04 -19.06
C CYS A 132 -3.48 -3.25 -17.93
N TRP A 133 -2.34 -2.63 -18.24
CA TRP A 133 -1.61 -1.76 -17.35
C TRP A 133 -2.24 -0.36 -17.35
N GLN A 134 -2.92 0.00 -16.27
CA GLN A 134 -3.60 1.30 -16.13
C GLN A 134 -2.74 2.38 -15.47
N HIS A 135 -1.65 2.00 -14.81
CA HIS A 135 -0.81 2.92 -14.03
C HIS A 135 0.21 3.67 -14.90
N GLN A 136 0.95 4.58 -14.28
CA GLN A 136 2.02 5.32 -14.95
C GLN A 136 3.05 4.37 -15.60
N ALA A 137 3.52 4.72 -16.80
CA ALA A 137 4.46 3.89 -17.56
C ALA A 137 5.82 3.70 -16.86
N ALA A 138 6.21 4.63 -15.99
CA ALA A 138 7.48 4.57 -15.26
C ALA A 138 7.44 3.64 -14.03
N ALA A 139 6.27 3.17 -13.60
CA ALA A 139 6.18 2.21 -12.51
C ALA A 139 6.52 0.81 -13.01
N ILE A 140 7.52 0.18 -12.39
CA ILE A 140 8.00 -1.18 -12.76
C ILE A 140 6.93 -2.21 -12.39
N ALA A 141 6.41 -2.09 -11.17
CA ALA A 141 5.29 -2.85 -10.66
C ALA A 141 4.47 -1.95 -9.73
N ILE A 142 3.28 -2.41 -9.36
CA ILE A 142 2.40 -1.75 -8.40
C ILE A 142 1.81 -2.82 -7.48
N THR A 143 1.85 -2.55 -6.19
CA THR A 143 0.98 -3.22 -5.22
C THR A 143 -0.30 -2.43 -5.02
N THR A 144 -1.44 -3.03 -5.37
CA THR A 144 -2.76 -2.46 -5.12
C THR A 144 -3.29 -3.05 -3.81
N THR A 145 -3.50 -2.22 -2.79
CA THR A 145 -3.95 -2.68 -1.47
C THR A 145 -5.35 -2.18 -1.15
N SER A 146 -6.27 -3.11 -0.93
CA SER A 146 -7.63 -2.81 -0.46
C SER A 146 -7.68 -2.88 1.07
N TYR A 147 -8.26 -1.86 1.71
CA TYR A 147 -8.24 -1.75 3.17
C TYR A 147 -9.50 -1.07 3.73
N ASN A 148 -9.74 -1.25 5.02
CA ASN A 148 -10.78 -0.54 5.74
C ASN A 148 -10.32 0.91 6.03
N PRO A 149 -10.98 1.95 5.47
CA PRO A 149 -10.51 3.34 5.59
C PRO A 149 -10.63 3.91 7.01
N LYS A 150 -11.40 3.27 7.91
CA LYS A 150 -11.53 3.72 9.31
C LYS A 150 -10.40 3.21 10.18
N THR A 151 -9.85 2.03 9.88
CA THR A 151 -8.90 1.32 10.75
C THR A 151 -7.53 1.09 10.13
N GLY A 152 -7.40 1.21 8.81
CA GLY A 152 -6.21 0.81 8.06
C GLY A 152 -6.01 -0.72 7.97
N ARG A 153 -7.00 -1.53 8.38
CA ARG A 153 -6.90 -2.99 8.24
C ARG A 153 -6.88 -3.35 6.76
N ILE A 154 -5.82 -4.02 6.32
CA ILE A 154 -5.71 -4.58 4.97
C ILE A 154 -6.70 -5.75 4.85
N LEU A 155 -7.37 -5.81 3.70
CA LEU A 155 -8.39 -6.81 3.36
C LEU A 155 -7.91 -7.68 2.19
N ASP A 156 -7.18 -7.07 1.26
CA ASP A 156 -6.68 -7.70 0.04
C ASP A 156 -5.48 -6.87 -0.48
N SER A 157 -4.53 -7.53 -1.15
CA SER A 157 -3.39 -6.85 -1.74
C SER A 157 -2.78 -7.63 -2.90
N ASP A 158 -2.91 -7.06 -4.10
CA ASP A 158 -2.41 -7.64 -5.34
C ASP A 158 -1.15 -6.94 -5.83
N ILE A 159 -0.43 -7.62 -6.72
CA ILE A 159 0.81 -7.12 -7.32
C ILE A 159 0.76 -7.28 -8.83
N GLU A 160 0.93 -6.17 -9.55
CA GLU A 160 0.92 -6.11 -11.01
C GLU A 160 2.28 -5.68 -11.54
N PHE A 161 2.79 -6.39 -12.55
CA PHE A 161 4.06 -6.10 -13.23
C PHE A 161 3.82 -5.51 -14.62
N ASN A 162 4.57 -4.45 -14.97
CA ASN A 162 4.40 -3.64 -16.20
C ASN A 162 5.28 -4.15 -17.35
N THR A 163 4.90 -5.24 -18.01
CA THR A 163 5.67 -5.71 -19.19
C THR A 163 5.62 -4.76 -20.40
N PRO A 164 4.58 -3.91 -20.61
CA PRO A 164 4.59 -2.97 -21.73
C PRO A 164 5.69 -1.91 -21.67
N SER A 165 6.30 -1.70 -20.49
CA SER A 165 7.32 -0.67 -20.29
C SER A 165 8.66 -1.25 -19.81
N PHE A 166 8.70 -2.51 -19.39
CA PHE A 166 9.88 -3.14 -18.82
C PHE A 166 10.06 -4.58 -19.32
N VAL A 167 11.31 -4.93 -19.61
CA VAL A 167 11.71 -6.33 -19.83
C VAL A 167 12.13 -6.93 -18.49
N PHE A 168 11.37 -7.93 -18.06
CA PHE A 168 11.64 -8.66 -16.83
C PHE A 168 12.56 -9.85 -17.06
N THR A 169 13.49 -10.06 -16.15
CA THR A 169 14.52 -11.11 -16.25
C THR A 169 14.68 -11.85 -14.93
N THR A 170 15.14 -13.10 -14.99
CA THR A 170 15.30 -13.99 -13.82
C THR A 170 16.74 -14.49 -13.63
N VAL A 171 17.68 -14.03 -14.45
CA VAL A 171 19.10 -14.41 -14.38
C VAL A 171 19.82 -13.67 -13.26
N ASP A 172 20.98 -14.19 -12.85
CA ASP A 172 21.74 -13.60 -11.74
C ASP A 172 22.80 -12.60 -12.22
N SER A 173 23.36 -12.77 -13.41
CA SER A 173 24.42 -11.94 -13.98
C SER A 173 24.67 -12.26 -15.46
N PRO A 174 25.36 -11.39 -16.22
CA PRO A 174 25.73 -10.01 -15.88
C PRO A 174 24.53 -9.05 -15.97
N PRO A 175 24.61 -7.82 -15.43
CA PRO A 175 23.62 -6.79 -15.75
C PRO A 175 23.62 -6.47 -17.25
N CYS A 176 22.46 -6.13 -17.81
CA CYS A 176 22.38 -5.71 -19.19
C CYS A 176 23.18 -4.42 -19.40
N PRO A 177 23.88 -4.27 -20.55
CA PRO A 177 24.83 -3.19 -20.74
C PRO A 177 24.16 -1.81 -20.90
N SER A 178 22.94 -1.75 -21.44
CA SER A 178 22.11 -0.55 -21.52
C SER A 178 20.64 -0.91 -21.72
N VAL A 179 19.75 0.08 -21.66
CA VAL A 179 18.30 -0.11 -21.85
C VAL A 179 17.96 -0.52 -23.30
N GLU A 180 18.80 -0.18 -24.27
CA GLU A 180 18.63 -0.55 -25.69
C GLU A 180 19.14 -1.97 -26.00
N LEU A 181 19.90 -2.57 -25.08
CA LEU A 181 20.56 -3.86 -25.26
C LEU A 181 20.11 -4.87 -24.20
N VAL A 182 18.85 -4.79 -23.80
CA VAL A 182 18.23 -5.71 -22.86
C VAL A 182 17.89 -7.04 -23.55
N SER A 183 18.18 -8.15 -22.88
CA SER A 183 17.78 -9.49 -23.29
C SER A 183 17.50 -10.37 -22.07
N GLN A 184 16.88 -11.52 -22.30
CA GLN A 184 16.62 -12.52 -21.24
C GLN A 184 17.90 -13.19 -20.69
N SER A 185 19.09 -12.90 -21.24
CA SER A 185 20.37 -13.48 -20.81
C SER A 185 21.21 -12.55 -19.92
N CYS A 186 20.70 -11.37 -19.58
CA CYS A 186 21.32 -10.42 -18.66
C CYS A 186 20.28 -9.87 -17.69
N VAL A 187 20.71 -9.27 -16.58
CA VAL A 187 19.77 -8.70 -15.61
C VAL A 187 19.28 -7.33 -16.11
N ALA A 188 17.98 -7.20 -16.34
CA ALA A 188 17.31 -5.94 -16.61
C ALA A 188 16.43 -5.53 -15.42
N SER A 189 15.10 -5.61 -15.55
CA SER A 189 14.20 -5.52 -14.40
C SER A 189 14.13 -6.88 -13.71
N ASP A 190 14.88 -7.06 -12.63
CA ASP A 190 14.92 -8.33 -11.91
C ASP A 190 13.59 -8.62 -11.20
N ILE A 191 13.00 -9.79 -11.49
CA ILE A 191 11.68 -10.17 -10.97
C ILE A 191 11.74 -10.36 -9.45
N GLN A 192 12.77 -11.04 -8.92
CA GLN A 192 12.88 -11.25 -7.48
C GLN A 192 13.08 -9.93 -6.73
N ASN A 193 13.97 -9.06 -7.21
CA ASN A 193 14.23 -7.73 -6.65
C ASN A 193 12.95 -6.89 -6.59
N THR A 194 12.19 -6.87 -7.69
CA THR A 194 10.94 -6.12 -7.81
C THR A 194 9.87 -6.72 -6.90
N ALA A 195 9.65 -8.04 -6.95
CA ALA A 195 8.68 -8.71 -6.09
C ALA A 195 8.98 -8.52 -4.60
N THR A 196 10.25 -8.58 -4.18
CA THR A 196 10.61 -8.32 -2.77
C THR A 196 10.22 -6.91 -2.33
N HIS A 197 10.34 -5.91 -3.20
CA HIS A 197 9.88 -4.54 -2.93
C HIS A 197 8.35 -4.46 -2.82
N GLU A 198 7.63 -5.00 -3.81
CA GLU A 198 6.16 -4.98 -3.84
C GLU A 198 5.54 -5.76 -2.66
N LEU A 199 6.17 -6.84 -2.23
CA LEU A 199 5.81 -7.57 -1.01
C LEU A 199 5.97 -6.72 0.26
N GLY A 200 6.91 -5.78 0.27
CA GLY A 200 7.00 -4.80 1.34
C GLY A 200 5.76 -3.91 1.39
N HIS A 201 5.30 -3.41 0.24
CA HIS A 201 4.04 -2.67 0.14
C HIS A 201 2.84 -3.51 0.58
N LEU A 202 2.78 -4.77 0.15
CA LEU A 202 1.73 -5.72 0.54
C LEU A 202 1.65 -5.88 2.06
N LEU A 203 2.79 -5.88 2.73
CA LEU A 203 2.85 -5.96 4.20
C LEU A 203 2.58 -4.62 4.90
N GLY A 204 2.44 -3.51 4.17
CA GLY A 204 2.10 -2.19 4.71
C GLY A 204 3.29 -1.22 4.85
N LEU A 205 4.40 -1.47 4.16
CA LEU A 205 5.50 -0.51 4.05
C LEU A 205 5.23 0.52 2.96
N SER A 206 5.66 1.75 3.19
CA SER A 206 5.75 2.80 2.18
C SER A 206 7.20 2.95 1.73
N HIS A 207 7.40 3.73 0.66
CA HIS A 207 8.74 4.07 0.20
C HIS A 207 9.54 4.81 1.26
N ILE A 208 10.86 4.63 1.19
CA ILE A 208 11.82 5.43 1.92
C ILE A 208 12.85 6.00 0.94
N GLY A 209 13.24 7.27 1.14
CA GLY A 209 14.22 7.95 0.27
C GLY A 209 15.67 7.46 0.38
N GLN A 210 15.91 6.33 1.06
CA GLN A 210 17.24 5.75 1.22
C GLN A 210 17.54 4.82 0.04
N ALA A 211 18.49 5.20 -0.82
CA ALA A 211 18.74 4.51 -2.09
C ALA A 211 19.09 3.01 -1.97
N MET A 212 19.66 2.58 -0.85
CA MET A 212 20.05 1.17 -0.63
C MET A 212 18.97 0.36 0.11
N SER A 213 17.81 0.96 0.40
CA SER A 213 16.71 0.23 1.04
C SER A 213 16.00 -0.67 0.03
N THR A 214 15.54 -1.82 0.51
CA THR A 214 14.55 -2.63 -0.19
C THR A 214 13.32 -1.80 -0.58
N MET A 215 12.94 -0.81 0.24
CA MET A 215 11.81 0.10 -0.03
C MET A 215 12.19 1.41 -0.73
N ALA A 216 13.36 1.50 -1.36
CA ALA A 216 13.69 2.63 -2.23
C ALA A 216 12.72 2.70 -3.43
N PRO A 217 12.18 3.88 -3.79
CA PRO A 217 11.11 4.02 -4.80
C PRO A 217 11.54 3.77 -6.25
N SER A 218 12.83 3.52 -6.49
CA SER A 218 13.41 3.31 -7.81
C SER A 218 14.27 2.05 -7.82
N ALA A 219 14.32 1.34 -8.95
CA ALA A 219 15.33 0.33 -9.21
C ALA A 219 16.11 0.69 -10.48
N LYS A 220 17.44 0.53 -10.45
CA LYS A 220 18.29 0.73 -11.63
C LYS A 220 18.26 -0.51 -12.52
N LEU A 221 18.57 -0.33 -13.81
CA LEU A 221 18.81 -1.44 -14.73
C LEU A 221 19.85 -2.40 -14.13
N GLY A 222 19.52 -3.69 -14.05
CA GLY A 222 20.42 -4.72 -13.53
C GLY A 222 20.52 -4.77 -12.01
N GLU A 223 19.68 -4.02 -11.28
CA GLU A 223 19.68 -4.03 -9.83
C GLU A 223 19.12 -5.35 -9.28
N THR A 224 19.90 -5.98 -8.39
CA THR A 224 19.52 -7.20 -7.66
C THR A 224 19.62 -7.03 -6.13
N SER A 225 19.98 -5.83 -5.65
CA SER A 225 20.22 -5.59 -4.22
C SER A 225 19.00 -5.80 -3.34
N LYS A 226 17.78 -5.56 -3.85
CA LYS A 226 16.53 -5.71 -3.10
C LYS A 226 16.05 -7.15 -3.02
N ARG A 227 16.76 -8.12 -3.63
CA ARG A 227 16.53 -9.56 -3.38
C ARG A 227 16.73 -9.91 -1.90
N LEU A 228 17.49 -9.09 -1.16
CA LEU A 228 17.70 -9.18 0.28
C LEU A 228 16.99 -8.02 0.99
N LEU A 229 16.43 -8.30 2.17
CA LEU A 229 15.83 -7.28 3.01
C LEU A 229 16.91 -6.45 3.70
N ASP A 230 16.85 -5.13 3.57
CA ASP A 230 17.65 -4.24 4.41
C ASP A 230 17.21 -4.30 5.88
N SER A 231 18.06 -3.84 6.80
CA SER A 231 17.82 -3.98 8.24
C SER A 231 16.58 -3.23 8.74
N GLY A 232 16.24 -2.08 8.13
CA GLY A 232 15.05 -1.32 8.46
C GLY A 232 13.79 -2.04 8.00
N THR A 233 13.79 -2.49 6.74
CA THR A 233 12.71 -3.31 6.16
C THR A 233 12.49 -4.62 6.94
N ALA A 234 13.56 -5.29 7.36
CA ALA A 234 13.47 -6.51 8.15
C ALA A 234 12.92 -6.26 9.56
N ARG A 235 13.30 -5.14 10.18
CA ARG A 235 12.86 -4.74 11.53
C ARG A 235 11.36 -4.44 11.58
N PHE A 236 10.79 -3.90 10.51
CA PHE A 236 9.37 -3.55 10.41
C PHE A 236 8.44 -4.68 10.87
N VAL A 237 8.62 -5.90 10.34
CA VAL A 237 7.69 -6.99 10.65
C VAL A 237 7.78 -7.44 12.11
N CYS A 238 8.96 -7.37 12.72
CA CYS A 238 9.13 -7.69 14.13
C CYS A 238 8.45 -6.67 15.05
N GLU A 239 8.43 -5.39 14.65
CA GLU A 239 7.86 -4.32 15.46
C GLU A 239 6.37 -4.16 15.26
N VAL A 240 5.89 -4.33 14.03
CA VAL A 240 4.48 -4.10 13.66
C VAL A 240 3.64 -5.34 13.83
N TYR A 241 4.23 -6.52 13.60
CA TYR A 241 3.55 -7.81 13.69
C TYR A 241 4.17 -8.75 14.73
N PRO A 242 4.50 -8.33 15.96
CA PRO A 242 5.23 -9.17 16.90
C PRO A 242 4.51 -10.49 17.23
N ALA A 243 5.23 -11.60 17.21
CA ALA A 243 4.71 -12.92 17.58
C ALA A 243 4.02 -12.91 18.96
N GLY A 244 2.83 -13.53 19.04
CA GLY A 244 2.05 -13.63 20.28
C GLY A 244 1.43 -12.31 20.78
N LYS A 245 1.43 -11.25 19.96
CA LYS A 245 0.84 -9.95 20.29
C LYS A 245 -0.01 -9.42 19.13
N PRO A 246 -0.97 -8.51 19.41
CA PRO A 246 -1.74 -7.86 18.35
C PRO A 246 -0.85 -7.06 17.40
N SER A 247 -1.26 -7.02 16.13
CA SER A 247 -0.63 -6.17 15.12
C SER A 247 -0.80 -4.69 15.48
N ARG A 248 0.20 -3.87 15.15
CA ARG A 248 0.22 -2.45 15.54
C ARG A 248 -0.20 -1.55 14.39
N THR A 249 -1.00 -0.53 14.68
CA THR A 249 -1.21 0.64 13.80
C THR A 249 -0.59 1.89 14.42
N CYS A 250 -0.25 2.89 13.62
CA CYS A 250 0.42 4.11 14.08
C CYS A 250 -0.47 5.00 14.95
N VAL A 251 -1.78 5.01 14.67
CA VAL A 251 -2.78 5.80 15.41
C VAL A 251 -4.05 4.97 15.51
N LEU A 252 -4.51 4.68 16.72
CA LEU A 252 -5.90 4.31 16.94
C LEU A 252 -6.64 5.62 17.23
N LYS A 253 -7.64 5.99 16.42
CA LYS A 253 -8.60 7.02 16.86
C LYS A 253 -9.30 6.44 18.09
N THR A 254 -8.86 6.82 19.29
CA THR A 254 -9.64 6.59 20.50
C THR A 254 -10.94 7.36 20.32
N VAL A 255 -12.04 6.64 20.09
CA VAL A 255 -13.35 7.20 20.34
C VAL A 255 -13.37 7.44 21.85
N GLU A 256 -13.18 8.69 22.26
CA GLU A 256 -13.43 9.13 23.64
C GLU A 256 -14.79 8.56 24.07
N PRO A 257 -14.85 7.62 25.03
CA PRO A 257 -16.12 7.02 25.46
C PRO A 257 -17.09 8.07 26.04
N THR A 258 -16.57 9.27 26.31
CA THR A 258 -17.27 10.40 26.93
C THR A 258 -17.96 11.32 25.92
N LEU A 259 -17.62 11.26 24.62
CA LEU A 259 -18.25 12.08 23.56
C LEU A 259 -19.65 11.58 23.12
N GLY A 260 -20.37 10.94 24.03
CA GLY A 260 -21.79 10.58 23.92
C GLY A 260 -22.62 10.97 25.16
N LYS A 261 -22.02 11.67 26.14
CA LYS A 261 -22.75 12.31 27.25
C LYS A 261 -22.56 13.82 27.19
N SER A 262 -23.09 14.46 26.15
CA SER A 262 -23.37 15.89 26.25
C SER A 262 -24.54 16.08 27.21
N SER A 263 -24.20 16.49 28.45
CA SER A 263 -25.11 17.30 29.26
C SER A 263 -25.68 18.40 28.38
N GLY A 264 -27.01 18.54 28.39
CA GLY A 264 -27.71 19.49 27.56
C GLY A 264 -27.17 20.90 27.70
N CYS A 265 -26.75 21.49 26.59
CA CYS A 265 -26.66 22.93 26.47
C CYS A 265 -28.09 23.45 26.29
N SER A 266 -28.69 23.93 27.39
CA SER A 266 -29.88 24.79 27.29
C SER A 266 -29.46 26.09 26.62
N SER A 267 -30.02 26.38 25.45
CA SER A 267 -30.01 27.71 24.86
C SER A 267 -30.88 28.62 25.74
N ALA A 268 -30.26 29.42 26.60
CA ALA A 268 -30.96 30.52 27.26
C ALA A 268 -31.36 31.56 26.21
N PRO A 269 -32.58 32.11 26.24
CA PRO A 269 -32.99 33.15 25.31
C PRO A 269 -32.15 34.40 25.59
N VAL A 270 -31.58 34.98 24.53
CA VAL A 270 -30.85 36.24 24.60
C VAL A 270 -31.83 37.31 25.09
N ALA A 271 -31.58 37.80 26.31
CA ALA A 271 -32.24 38.98 26.84
C ALA A 271 -31.79 40.19 26.01
N PHE A 272 -32.68 40.67 25.13
CA PHE A 272 -32.51 41.97 24.48
C PHE A 272 -32.63 43.07 25.54
N VAL A 273 -31.50 43.69 25.87
CA VAL A 273 -31.46 44.98 26.57
C VAL A 273 -31.99 46.02 25.59
N GLY A 274 -33.03 46.73 26.02
CA GLY A 274 -33.83 47.61 25.20
C GLY A 274 -33.14 48.88 24.71
N LEU A 275 -33.60 49.35 23.56
CA LEU A 275 -33.65 50.77 23.25
C LEU A 275 -35.12 51.15 23.10
N ALA A 276 -35.57 51.96 24.06
CA ALA A 276 -36.87 52.58 24.07
C ALA A 276 -36.96 53.60 22.93
N LEU A 277 -37.98 53.49 22.09
CA LEU A 277 -38.52 54.64 21.36
C LEU A 277 -40.04 54.66 21.53
N ALA A 278 -40.50 55.59 22.36
CA ALA A 278 -41.90 55.89 22.56
C ALA A 278 -42.41 56.73 21.38
N THR A 279 -43.41 56.23 20.66
CA THR A 279 -44.37 57.08 19.96
C THR A 279 -45.78 56.55 20.19
N LEU A 280 -46.48 57.26 21.06
CA LEU A 280 -47.93 57.27 21.19
C LEU A 280 -48.58 57.59 19.84
N LEU A 281 -49.64 56.87 19.45
CA LEU A 281 -50.89 57.46 18.91
C LEU A 281 -52.01 56.40 18.77
N ARG A 282 -52.96 56.49 19.71
CA ARG A 282 -54.43 56.41 19.56
C ARG A 282 -55.09 55.31 18.70
N ARG A 283 -55.49 54.24 19.38
CA ARG A 283 -56.87 53.69 19.55
C ARG A 283 -58.02 54.27 18.68
N ARG A 284 -58.67 53.42 17.87
CA ARG A 284 -60.15 53.11 17.83
C ARG A 284 -60.49 52.22 16.61
N ARG A 285 -60.93 50.96 16.82
CA ARG A 285 -62.32 50.39 16.81
C ARG A 285 -62.92 50.17 15.40
N ARG A 286 -63.34 48.90 15.15
CA ARG A 286 -64.50 48.36 14.38
C ARG A 286 -64.86 49.11 13.08
N THR A 287 -64.88 48.49 11.91
CA THR A 287 -65.62 47.29 11.46
C THR A 287 -64.95 46.69 10.24
#